data_AF-A0A7Y2UD66-F1
#
_entry.id   AF-A0A7Y2UD66-F1
#
_cell.length_a   1.000
_cell.length_b   1.000
_cell.length_c   1.000
_cell.angle_alpha   90.00
_cell.angle_beta   90.00
_cell.angle_gamma   90.00
#
_symmetry.space_group_name_H-M   'P 1'
#
loop_
_entity.id
_entity.type
_entity.pdbx_description
1 polymer ?
#
loop_
_entity_poly.entity_id
_entity_poly.type
_entity_poly.pdbx_seq_one_letter_code
_entity_poly.pdbx_strand_id
1 'polypeptide(L)'
;MTDKQDRLFARNRAMTSGFRFDEEVVKVFPDMIARSVPGYELIVPMIGLLARRYAQPDSVIYDLGCSLGAASLAMSLAVKASGARIVAV
;
A
#
# COMPACT_ATOMS: atom_id res chain seq x y z
N MET A 1 -7.02 15.40 1.74
CA MET A 1 -7.67 15.21 0.44
C MET A 1 -8.73 14.16 0.64
N THR A 2 -9.96 14.39 0.22
CA THR A 2 -11.04 13.41 0.38
C THR A 2 -10.90 12.37 -0.71
N ASP A 3 -10.58 11.12 -0.35
CA ASP A 3 -10.49 10.03 -1.32
C ASP A 3 -11.86 9.83 -1.99
N LYS A 4 -11.83 9.63 -3.31
CA LYS A 4 -13.06 9.46 -4.09
C LYS A 4 -13.68 8.10 -3.73
N GLN A 5 -14.97 8.11 -3.43
CA GLN A 5 -15.70 6.90 -3.10
C GLN A 5 -15.61 5.87 -4.25
N ASP A 6 -15.11 4.67 -3.96
CA ASP A 6 -15.05 3.56 -4.90
C ASP A 6 -16.46 3.07 -5.27
N ARG A 7 -16.72 3.08 -6.57
CA ARG A 7 -17.89 2.46 -7.22
C ARG A 7 -17.49 1.81 -8.56
N LEU A 8 -16.19 1.62 -8.81
CA LEU A 8 -15.64 1.27 -10.13
C LEU A 8 -16.20 -0.06 -10.65
N PHE A 9 -16.34 -1.04 -9.76
CA PHE A 9 -16.85 -2.39 -10.07
C PHE A 9 -18.25 -2.66 -9.50
N ALA A 10 -18.98 -1.62 -9.06
CA ALA A 10 -20.27 -1.78 -8.40
C ALA A 10 -21.43 -2.24 -9.32
N ARG A 11 -21.25 -2.17 -10.64
CA ARG A 11 -22.21 -2.69 -11.63
C ARG A 11 -21.58 -3.86 -12.36
N ASN A 12 -22.36 -4.92 -12.56
CA ASN A 12 -21.99 -6.12 -13.29
C ASN A 12 -21.91 -5.82 -14.80
N ARG A 13 -20.98 -4.94 -15.19
CA ARG A 13 -20.57 -4.76 -16.58
C ARG A 13 -19.83 -6.04 -16.91
N ALA A 14 -20.27 -6.75 -17.96
CA ALA A 14 -19.47 -7.83 -18.52
C ALA A 14 -18.05 -7.30 -18.70
N MET A 15 -17.13 -7.74 -17.82
CA MET A 15 -15.72 -7.34 -17.83
C MET A 15 -15.10 -7.97 -19.07
N THR A 16 -15.39 -7.39 -20.23
CA THR A 16 -14.88 -7.83 -21.53
C THR A 16 -13.37 -7.64 -21.59
N SER A 17 -12.83 -6.70 -20.80
CA SER A 17 -11.43 -6.62 -20.40
C SER A 17 -11.31 -7.02 -18.93
N GLY A 18 -10.39 -7.93 -18.59
CA GLY A 18 -10.11 -8.30 -17.20
C GLY A 18 -9.64 -7.12 -16.33
N PHE A 19 -9.41 -7.38 -15.04
CA PHE A 19 -8.89 -6.36 -14.11
C PHE A 19 -7.55 -5.80 -14.59
N ARG A 20 -7.41 -4.48 -14.53
CA ARG A 20 -6.16 -3.76 -14.75
C ARG A 20 -5.98 -2.74 -13.62
N PHE A 21 -4.77 -2.68 -13.08
CA PHE A 21 -4.38 -1.60 -12.18
C PHE A 21 -4.02 -0.37 -13.01
N ASP A 22 -5.01 0.49 -13.27
CA ASP A 22 -4.89 1.68 -14.11
C ASP A 22 -5.22 2.97 -13.33
N GLU A 23 -5.25 4.12 -14.01
CA GLU A 23 -5.51 5.42 -13.42
C GLU A 23 -6.88 5.52 -12.74
N GLU A 24 -7.90 4.76 -13.19
CA GLU A 24 -9.21 4.74 -12.56
C GLU A 24 -9.17 3.96 -11.23
N VAL A 25 -8.43 2.85 -11.18
CA VAL A 25 -8.17 2.12 -9.92
C VAL A 25 -7.40 2.99 -8.94
N VAL A 26 -6.32 3.65 -9.38
CA VAL A 26 -5.49 4.52 -8.53
C VAL A 26 -6.30 5.62 -7.83
N LYS A 27 -7.23 6.26 -8.55
CA LYS A 27 -8.06 7.36 -8.01
C LYS A 27 -8.95 6.96 -6.83
N VAL A 28 -9.28 5.68 -6.71
CA VAL A 28 -10.18 5.16 -5.67
C VAL A 28 -9.51 4.11 -4.79
N PHE A 29 -8.22 3.81 -5.00
CA PHE A 29 -7.53 2.69 -4.37
C PHE A 29 -7.54 2.72 -2.83
N PRO A 30 -7.30 3.88 -2.16
CA PRO A 30 -7.38 3.92 -0.69
C PRO A 30 -8.77 3.52 -0.16
N ASP A 31 -9.82 4.04 -0.78
CA ASP A 31 -11.19 3.78 -0.38
C ASP A 31 -11.66 2.36 -0.76
N MET A 32 -11.21 1.84 -1.91
CA MET A 32 -11.42 0.48 -2.35
C MET A 32 -10.90 -0.51 -1.29
N ILE A 33 -9.63 -0.37 -0.91
CA ILE A 33 -8.99 -1.26 0.06
C ILE A 33 -9.59 -1.13 1.46
N ALA A 34 -9.84 0.10 1.94
CA ALA A 34 -10.39 0.33 3.28
C ALA A 34 -11.75 -0.39 3.50
N ARG A 35 -12.52 -0.58 2.42
CA ARG A 35 -13.85 -1.21 2.48
C ARG A 35 -13.86 -2.68 2.14
N SER A 36 -12.87 -3.16 1.38
CA SER A 36 -12.82 -4.55 0.91
C SER A 36 -11.82 -5.42 1.65
N VAL A 37 -10.85 -4.84 2.39
CA VAL A 37 -9.81 -5.57 3.12
C VAL A 37 -9.90 -5.26 4.61
N PRO A 38 -10.62 -6.08 5.40
CA PRO A 38 -10.69 -5.92 6.84
C PRO A 38 -9.30 -5.95 7.48
N GLY A 39 -9.01 -4.97 8.35
CA GLY A 39 -7.74 -4.89 9.08
C GLY A 39 -6.58 -4.28 8.31
N TYR A 40 -6.77 -3.82 7.07
CA TYR A 40 -5.71 -3.16 6.30
C TYR A 40 -5.07 -1.97 7.05
N GLU A 41 -5.91 -1.12 7.66
CA GLU A 41 -5.46 0.02 8.46
C GLU A 41 -4.66 -0.37 9.71
N LEU A 42 -4.83 -1.61 10.21
CA LEU A 42 -4.04 -2.15 11.32
C LEU A 42 -2.73 -2.76 10.82
N ILE A 43 -2.76 -3.45 9.67
CA ILE A 43 -1.59 -4.15 9.12
C ILE A 43 -0.51 -3.16 8.69
N VAL A 44 -0.87 -2.06 8.03
CA VAL A 44 0.12 -1.09 7.50
C VAL A 44 1.02 -0.51 8.62
N PRO A 45 0.50 -0.01 9.75
CA PRO A 45 1.34 0.40 10.88
C PRO A 45 2.17 -0.74 11.49
N MET A 46 1.63 -1.96 11.57
CA MET A 46 2.36 -3.12 12.08
C MET A 46 3.57 -3.48 11.21
N ILE A 47 3.47 -3.34 9.87
CA ILE A 47 4.61 -3.48 8.96
C ILE A 47 5.71 -2.48 9.35
N GLY A 48 5.36 -1.23 9.63
CA GLY A 48 6.31 -0.21 10.11
C GLY A 48 7.02 -0.64 11.41
N LEU A 49 6.28 -1.19 12.38
CA LEU A 49 6.84 -1.69 13.64
C LEU A 49 7.82 -2.86 13.41
N LEU A 50 7.46 -3.81 12.54
CA LEU A 50 8.33 -4.93 12.17
C LEU A 50 9.59 -4.43 11.45
N ALA A 51 9.44 -3.55 10.46
CA ALA A 51 10.57 -2.96 9.75
C ALA A 51 11.52 -2.25 10.70
N ARG A 52 11.00 -1.45 11.65
CA ARG A 52 11.82 -0.81 12.69
C ARG A 52 12.59 -1.82 13.54
N ARG A 53 11.97 -2.95 13.89
CA ARG A 53 12.58 -3.97 14.75
C ARG A 53 13.70 -4.74 14.04
N TYR A 54 13.58 -4.97 12.74
CA TYR A 54 14.46 -5.87 12.00
C TYR A 54 15.45 -5.15 11.07
N ALA A 55 15.19 -3.89 10.69
CA ALA A 55 16.11 -3.11 9.90
C ALA A 55 17.49 -3.04 10.57
N GLN A 56 18.52 -3.40 9.80
CA GLN A 56 19.92 -3.28 10.20
C GLN A 56 20.54 -2.04 9.55
N PRO A 57 21.66 -1.53 10.10
CA PRO A 57 22.42 -0.49 9.41
C PRO A 57 22.73 -0.89 7.96
N ASP A 58 22.60 0.07 7.05
CA ASP A 58 22.91 -0.07 5.62
C ASP A 58 22.10 -1.16 4.87
N SER A 59 21.06 -1.71 5.51
CA SER A 59 20.18 -2.72 4.90
C SER A 59 19.18 -2.11 3.90
N VAL A 60 18.66 -2.96 3.02
CA VAL A 60 17.62 -2.58 2.06
C VAL A 60 16.35 -3.37 2.37
N ILE A 61 15.23 -2.65 2.48
CA ILE A 61 13.90 -3.21 2.70
C ILE A 61 13.11 -3.04 1.40
N TYR A 62 12.51 -4.13 0.92
CA TYR A 62 11.75 -4.15 -0.33
C TYR A 62 10.25 -4.23 -0.04
N ASP A 63 9.48 -3.29 -0.60
CA ASP A 63 8.02 -3.31 -0.66
C ASP A 63 7.61 -3.84 -2.04
N LEU A 64 7.25 -5.12 -2.11
CA LEU A 64 6.94 -5.81 -3.36
C LEU A 64 5.44 -5.73 -3.65
N GLY A 65 5.07 -5.16 -4.80
CA GLY A 65 3.68 -4.84 -5.11
C GLY A 65 3.22 -3.59 -4.36
N CYS A 66 4.08 -2.57 -4.32
CA CYS A 66 3.93 -1.43 -3.41
C CYS A 66 2.64 -0.63 -3.63
N SER A 67 1.99 -0.77 -4.79
CA SER A 67 0.78 -0.03 -5.14
C SER A 67 1.02 1.48 -4.99
N LEU A 68 0.32 2.17 -4.08
CA LEU A 68 0.52 3.59 -3.79
C LEU A 68 1.55 3.87 -2.67
N GLY A 69 2.30 2.86 -2.23
CA GLY A 69 3.41 3.00 -1.29
C GLY A 69 3.00 3.12 0.18
N ALA A 70 1.81 2.63 0.57
CA ALA A 70 1.34 2.72 1.96
C ALA A 70 2.30 2.02 2.95
N ALA A 71 2.75 0.81 2.63
CA ALA A 71 3.70 0.07 3.44
C ALA A 71 5.09 0.73 3.40
N SER A 72 5.58 1.11 2.22
CA SER A 72 6.81 1.90 2.06
C SER A 72 6.84 3.14 2.95
N LEU A 73 5.76 3.92 2.97
CA LEU A 73 5.64 5.11 3.80
C LEU A 73 5.66 4.76 5.29
N ALA A 74 4.89 3.75 5.71
CA ALA A 74 4.86 3.29 7.10
C ALA A 74 6.25 2.85 7.59
N MET A 75 7.00 2.10 6.76
CA MET A 75 8.37 1.71 7.04
C MET A 75 9.30 2.93 7.12
N SER A 76 9.18 3.89 6.19
CA SER A 76 10.03 5.09 6.15
C SER A 76 9.87 5.97 7.39
N LEU A 77 8.66 6.04 7.95
CA LEU A 77 8.39 6.81 9.17
C LEU A 77 8.95 6.10 10.43
N ALA A 78 8.88 4.76 10.44
CA ALA A 78 9.21 3.94 11.60
C ALA A 78 10.70 3.56 11.72
N VAL A 79 11.37 3.25 10.62
CA VAL A 79 12.77 2.78 10.61
C VAL A 79 13.71 3.89 11.09
N LYS A 80 14.67 3.52 11.96
CA LYS A 80 15.71 4.42 12.50
C LYS A 80 17.13 3.90 12.28
N ALA A 81 17.30 2.75 11.64
CA ALA A 81 18.62 2.20 11.34
C ALA A 81 19.36 3.11 10.36
N SER A 82 20.60 3.48 10.69
CA SER A 82 21.42 4.37 9.86
C SER A 82 21.67 3.74 8.48
N GLY A 83 21.59 4.53 7.43
CA GLY A 83 21.85 4.06 6.06
C GLY A 83 20.84 3.08 5.48
N ALA A 84 19.77 2.75 6.22
CA ALA A 84 18.72 1.87 5.72
C ALA A 84 17.97 2.52 4.54
N ARG A 85 17.65 1.72 3.53
CA ARG A 85 16.94 2.15 2.32
C ARG A 85 15.66 1.35 2.13
N ILE A 86 14.64 2.01 1.61
CA ILE A 86 13.37 1.38 1.24
C ILE A 86 13.24 1.46 -0.28
N VAL A 87 12.98 0.32 -0.91
CA VAL A 87 12.79 0.19 -2.35
C VAL A 87 11.38 -0.36 -2.60
N ALA A 88 10.59 0.39 -3.35
CA ALA A 88 9.20 0.04 -3.68
C ALA A 88 9.13 -0.39 -5.14
N VAL A 89 8.55 -1.57 -5.41
CA VAL A 89 8.44 -2.19 -6.75
C VAL A 89 7.00 -2.52 -7.09
#